data_AF-A0A0N0H3U2-F1
#
_entry.id   AF-A0A0N0H3U2-F1
#
_cell.length_a   1.000
_cell.length_b   1.000
_cell.length_c   1.000
_cell.angle_alpha   90.00
_cell.angle_beta   90.00
_cell.angle_gamma   90.00
#
_symmetry.space_group_name_H-M   'P 1'
#
loop_
_entity.id
_entity.type
_entity.pdbx_description
1 polymer ?
#
loop_
_entity_poly.entity_id
_entity_poly.type
_entity_poly.pdbx_seq_one_letter_code
_entity_poly.pdbx_strand_id
1 'polypeptide(L)' 'MLPELTDATPELCPVCATVLGGGAAWILLSRHLTSKGEIEYCLSTCGCLVVLLNGALLKAAPGRSAVHSSGA' A
#
# COMPACT_ATOMS: atom_id res chain seq x y z
N MET A 1 6.44 -26.14 24.66
CA MET A 1 5.92 -24.81 24.28
C MET A 1 6.18 -24.66 22.80
N LEU A 2 5.22 -25.03 21.96
CA LEU A 2 5.31 -24.87 20.51
C LEU A 2 5.02 -23.40 20.19
N PRO A 3 5.81 -22.70 19.37
CA PRO A 3 5.43 -21.37 18.93
C PRO A 3 4.16 -21.49 18.11
N GLU A 4 3.13 -20.73 18.49
CA GLU A 4 1.95 -20.53 17.67
C GLU A 4 2.43 -19.95 16.34
N LEU A 5 2.48 -20.79 15.31
CA LEU A 5 2.58 -20.36 13.93
C LEU A 5 1.35 -19.49 13.71
N THR A 6 1.50 -18.18 13.92
CA THR A 6 0.50 -17.22 13.49
C THR A 6 0.31 -17.51 12.02
N ASP A 7 -0.86 -18.02 11.67
CA ASP A 7 -1.38 -18.06 10.31
C ASP A 7 -1.55 -16.60 9.87
N ALA A 8 -0.40 -15.95 9.64
CA ALA A 8 -0.34 -14.60 9.16
C ALA A 8 -0.76 -14.69 7.71
N THR A 9 -2.07 -14.63 7.49
CA THR A 9 -2.63 -14.45 6.16
C THR A 9 -1.80 -13.37 5.48
N PRO A 10 -1.20 -13.66 4.31
CA PRO A 10 -0.32 -12.72 3.67
C PRO A 10 -1.08 -11.42 3.44
N GLU A 11 -0.57 -10.32 4.03
CA GLU A 11 -1.14 -9.00 3.85
C GLU A 11 -1.01 -8.63 2.36
N LEU A 12 -2.11 -8.58 1.62
CA LEU A 12 -2.07 -8.23 0.20
C LEU A 12 -2.11 -6.72 0.04
N CYS A 13 -1.40 -6.21 -0.96
CA CYS A 13 -1.57 -4.82 -1.36
C CYS A 13 -3.00 -4.61 -1.88
N PRO A 14 -3.79 -3.70 -1.29
CA PRO A 14 -5.15 -3.43 -1.76
C PRO A 14 -5.20 -2.78 -3.16
N VAL A 15 -4.04 -2.41 -3.74
CA VAL A 15 -3.95 -1.78 -5.06
C VAL A 15 -3.61 -2.79 -6.15
N CYS A 16 -2.63 -3.67 -5.93
CA CYS A 16 -2.13 -4.60 -6.96
C CYS A 16 -2.17 -6.08 -6.54
N ALA A 17 -2.72 -6.41 -5.37
CA ALA A 17 -2.80 -7.75 -4.79
C ALA A 17 -1.44 -8.47 -4.59
N THR A 18 -0.31 -7.76 -4.66
CA THR A 18 1.00 -8.31 -4.34
C THR A 18 1.10 -8.61 -2.85
N VAL A 19 1.68 -9.75 -2.49
CA VAL A 19 1.95 -10.15 -1.11
C VAL A 19 2.93 -9.19 -0.46
N LEU A 20 2.54 -8.59 0.66
CA LEU A 20 3.36 -7.73 1.51
C LEU A 20 3.82 -8.57 2.71
N GLY A 21 5.13 -8.73 2.87
CA GLY A 21 5.70 -9.50 3.96
C GLY A 21 5.52 -8.81 5.31
N GLY A 22 4.50 -9.23 6.07
CA GLY A 22 4.38 -9.01 7.51
C GLY A 22 4.24 -7.55 7.97
N GLY A 23 3.03 -6.99 7.84
CA GLY A 23 2.54 -5.87 8.66
C GLY A 23 3.07 -4.47 8.32
N ALA A 24 2.14 -3.54 8.07
CA ALA A 24 2.36 -2.11 7.84
C ALA A 24 3.32 -1.77 6.68
N ALA A 25 2.98 -2.26 5.49
CA ALA A 25 3.76 -2.06 4.27
C ALA A 25 3.47 -0.72 3.56
N TRP A 26 3.41 0.38 4.30
CA TRP A 26 3.18 1.74 3.77
C TRP A 26 4.16 2.75 4.37
N ILE A 27 4.80 3.50 3.50
CA ILE A 27 5.76 4.57 3.82
C ILE A 27 5.07 5.90 3.51
N LEU A 28 4.96 6.79 4.50
CA LEU A 28 4.50 8.16 4.27
C LEU A 28 5.59 8.95 3.55
N LEU A 29 5.32 9.38 2.31
CA LEU A 29 6.24 10.18 1.50
C LEU A 29 6.14 11.67 1.82
N SER A 30 4.91 12.19 1.88
CA SER A 30 4.66 13.60 2.20
C SER A 30 3.27 13.81 2.76
N ARG A 31 3.10 14.92 3.48
CA ARG A 31 1.86 15.32 4.13
C ARG A 31 1.66 16.82 3.98
N HIS A 32 0.46 17.23 3.59
CA HIS A 32 0.14 18.62 3.27
C HIS A 32 -1.22 19.01 3.83
N LEU A 33 -1.27 20.09 4.61
CA LEU A 33 -2.53 20.66 5.06
C LEU A 33 -3.14 21.53 3.93
N THR A 34 -4.42 21.30 3.64
CA THR A 34 -5.20 22.06 2.66
C THR A 34 -6.47 22.61 3.32
N SER A 35 -7.21 23.48 2.63
CA SER A 35 -8.51 23.97 3.10
C SER A 35 -9.58 22.86 3.25
N LYS A 36 -9.37 21.70 2.63
CA LYS A 36 -10.28 20.54 2.72
C LYS A 36 -9.86 19.52 3.79
N GLY A 37 -8.69 19.70 4.41
CA GLY A 37 -8.09 18.75 5.33
C GLY A 37 -6.67 18.37 4.96
N GLU A 38 -6.16 17.35 5.61
CA GLU A 38 -4.79 16.87 5.46
C GLU A 38 -4.69 15.83 4.34
N ILE A 39 -3.83 16.10 3.37
CA ILE A 39 -3.50 15.17 2.29
C ILE A 39 -2.23 14.40 2.66
N GLU A 40 -2.25 13.08 2.48
CA GLU A 40 -1.12 12.19 2.73
C GLU A 40 -0.80 11.40 1.48
N TYR A 41 0.47 11.36 1.10
CA TYR A 41 0.97 10.56 0.00
C TYR A 41 1.75 9.39 0.57
N CYS A 42 1.29 8.16 0.35
CA CYS A 42 1.92 6.96 0.88
C CYS A 42 2.35 6.02 -0.25
N LEU A 43 3.50 5.37 -0.07
CA LEU A 43 4.07 4.39 -0.99
C LEU A 43 4.12 3.02 -0.29
N SER A 44 3.62 2.00 -0.95
CA SER A 44 3.78 0.63 -0.47
C SER A 44 5.14 0.05 -0.82
N THR A 45 5.56 -1.00 -0.12
CA THR A 45 6.81 -1.72 -0.44
C THR A 45 6.77 -2.39 -1.83
N CYS A 46 5.58 -2.69 -2.36
CA CYS A 46 5.40 -3.17 -3.75
C CYS A 46 5.41 -2.03 -4.80
N GLY A 47 5.55 -0.77 -4.37
CA GLY A 47 5.65 0.39 -5.24
C GLY A 47 4.32 1.08 -5.59
N CYS A 48 3.18 0.59 -5.10
CA CYS A 48 1.90 1.26 -5.29
C CYS A 48 1.81 2.55 -4.46
N LEU A 49 1.19 3.57 -5.04
CA LEU A 49 0.98 4.87 -4.41
C LEU A 49 -0.49 5.03 -4.01
N VAL A 50 -0.74 5.57 -2.81
CA VAL A 50 -2.07 6.00 -2.38
C VAL A 50 -2.04 7.45 -1.91
N VAL A 51 -3.15 8.15 -2.12
CA VAL A 51 -3.41 9.50 -1.62
C VAL A 51 -4.58 9.41 -0.65
N LEU A 52 -4.37 9.87 0.58
CA LEU A 52 -5.40 9.94 1.61
C LEU A 52 -5.82 11.39 1.87
N LEU A 53 -7.07 11.60 2.26
CA LEU A 53 -7.57 12.84 2.83
C LEU A 53 -8.08 12.55 4.24
N ASN A 54 -7.43 13.12 5.26
CA ASN A 54 -7.70 12.84 6.68
C ASN A 54 -7.72 11.32 6.97
N GLY A 55 -6.74 10.57 6.44
CA GLY A 55 -6.67 9.11 6.54
C GLY A 55 -7.63 8.32 5.66
N ALA A 56 -8.59 8.96 4.96
CA ALA A 56 -9.51 8.27 4.05
C ALA A 56 -8.93 8.17 2.63
N LEU A 57 -9.01 6.98 2.00
CA LEU A 57 -8.49 6.76 0.65
C LEU A 57 -9.21 7.62 -0.39
N LEU A 58 -8.47 8.54 -1.01
CA LEU A 58 -8.95 9.41 -2.09
C LEU A 58 -8.59 8.85 -3.47
N LYS A 59 -7.36 8.33 -3.62
CA LYS A 59 -6.86 7.78 -4.88
C LYS A 59 -5.81 6.71 -4.66
N ALA A 60 -5.77 5.72 -5.55
CA ALA A 60 -4.72 4.71 -5.61
C ALA A 60 -4.17 4.61 -7.05
N ALA A 61 -2.88 4.28 -7.16
CA ALA A 61 -2.23 4.01 -8.43
C ALA A 61 -1.22 2.86 -8.27
N PRO A 62 -1.21 1.87 -9.18
CA PRO A 62 -0.21 0.81 -9.14
C PRO A 62 1.19 1.39 -9.39
N GLY A 63 2.18 0.78 -8.73
CA GLY A 63 3.58 1.07 -8.99
C GLY A 63 3.98 0.63 -10.40
N ARG A 64 5.04 1.22 -10.94
CA ARG A 64 5.58 0.83 -12.26
C ARG A 64 6.40 -0.49 -12.24
N SER A 65 6.39 -1.25 -11.14
CA SER A 65 7.14 -2.51 -11.06
C SER A 65 6.45 -3.61 -11.86
N ALA A 66 7.22 -4.22 -12.75
CA ALA A 66 6.87 -5.11 -13.85
C ALA A 66 6.04 -6.36 -13.47
N VAL A 67 5.46 -6.99 -14.51
CA VAL A 67 4.62 -8.21 -14.56
C VAL A 67 3.12 -7.85 -14.50
N HIS A 68 2.38 -7.69 -15.60
CA HIS A 68 2.28 -8.53 -16.79
C HIS A 68 2.36 -7.74 -18.11
N SER A 69 3.38 -8.01 -18.91
CA SER A 69 3.24 -8.02 -20.37
C SER A 69 3.32 -9.47 -20.84
N SER A 70 2.27 -10.25 -20.57
CA SER A 70 1.95 -11.40 -21.44
C SER A 70 1.17 -10.84 -22.62
N GLY A 71 1.90 -10.35 -23.62
CA GLY A 71 1.38 -10.17 -24.97
C GLY A 71 1.49 -11.50 -25.70
N ALA A 72 0.36 -11.91 -26.28
CA ALA A 72 0.13 -13.14 -27.03
C ALA A 72 1.05 -13.33 -28.25
#